data_AF-A0A352PWI2-F1
#
_entry.id   AF-A0A352PWI2-F1
#
_cell.length_a   1.000
_cell.length_b   1.000
_cell.length_c   1.000
_cell.angle_alpha   90.00
_cell.angle_beta   90.00
_cell.angle_gamma   90.00
#
_symmetry.space_group_name_H-M   'P 1'
#
loop_
_entity.id
_entity.type
_entity.pdbx_description
1 polymer ?
#
loop_
_entity_poly.entity_id
_entity_poly.type
_entity_poly.pdbx_seq_one_letter_code
_entity_poly.pdbx_strand_id
1 'polypeptide(L)'
;MRSILSILIFLFILSSSFTQVALAQDFFVFPRQGQSNEQMQRDKVECQIWARQQTGFDPLQTPTASAPPAATGSPVGGVIRGGAAGAAAGVVGGAIGGNVGRGAAIGAASG
;
A
#
# COMPACT_ATOMS: atom_id res chain seq x y z
N MET A 1 -13.93 10.61 -32.97
CA MET A 1 -12.51 10.82 -32.60
C MET A 1 -12.33 11.82 -31.47
N ARG A 2 -12.85 13.05 -31.55
CA ARG A 2 -12.74 14.06 -30.47
C ARG A 2 -13.35 13.60 -29.12
N SER A 3 -14.53 12.97 -29.10
CA SER A 3 -15.14 12.48 -27.85
C SER A 3 -14.44 11.27 -27.24
N ILE A 4 -13.83 10.40 -28.05
CA ILE A 4 -13.07 9.24 -27.55
C ILE A 4 -11.78 9.71 -26.90
N LEU A 5 -11.12 10.73 -27.49
CA LEU A 5 -9.94 11.38 -26.91
C LEU A 5 -10.28 12.08 -25.57
N SER A 6 -11.42 12.77 -25.48
CA SER A 6 -11.88 13.37 -24.21
C SER A 6 -12.18 12.34 -23.12
N ILE A 7 -12.77 11.18 -23.47
CA ILE A 7 -13.05 10.10 -22.52
C ILE A 7 -11.75 9.47 -22.00
N LEU A 8 -10.77 9.25 -22.88
CA LEU A 8 -9.47 8.71 -22.49
C LEU A 8 -8.67 9.68 -21.60
N ILE A 9 -8.73 10.98 -21.88
CA ILE A 9 -8.11 12.01 -21.03
C ILE A 9 -8.80 12.07 -19.66
N PHE A 10 -10.14 11.97 -19.61
CA PHE A 10 -10.89 11.98 -18.36
C PHE A 10 -10.59 10.74 -17.50
N LEU A 11 -10.49 9.54 -18.11
CA LEU A 11 -10.11 8.30 -17.42
C LEU A 11 -8.67 8.31 -16.90
N PHE A 12 -7.76 8.97 -17.62
CA PHE A 12 -6.37 9.14 -17.19
C PHE A 12 -6.24 10.07 -15.98
N ILE A 13 -6.99 11.18 -15.98
CA ILE A 13 -7.04 12.12 -14.84
C ILE A 13 -7.71 11.47 -13.63
N LEU A 14 -8.77 10.68 -13.82
CA LEU A 14 -9.48 9.99 -12.74
C LEU A 14 -8.66 8.85 -12.10
N SER A 15 -7.72 8.23 -12.84
CA SER A 15 -6.84 7.17 -12.33
C SER A 15 -5.65 7.67 -11.50
N SER A 16 -5.40 8.98 -11.45
CA SER A 16 -4.29 9.57 -10.69
C SER A 16 -4.60 9.73 -9.19
N SER A 17 -5.27 8.75 -8.59
CA SER A 17 -5.64 8.77 -7.19
C SER A 17 -4.40 8.73 -6.28
N PHE A 18 -4.05 9.91 -5.77
CA PHE A 18 -3.52 10.19 -4.43
C PHE A 18 -2.80 9.03 -3.71
N THR A 19 -1.53 8.79 -4.05
CA THR A 19 -0.62 8.07 -3.16
C THR A 19 -0.30 8.98 -1.97
N GLN A 20 -1.12 8.94 -0.92
CA GLN A 20 -0.83 9.63 0.33
C GLN A 20 0.35 8.93 1.02
N VAL A 21 1.54 9.50 0.85
CA VAL A 21 2.66 9.23 1.74
C VAL A 21 2.26 9.79 3.11
N ALA A 22 1.91 8.92 4.04
CA ALA A 22 1.75 9.29 5.43
C ALA A 22 3.13 9.63 6.00
N LEU A 23 3.51 10.91 5.96
CA LEU A 23 4.69 11.39 6.68
C LEU A 23 4.42 11.22 8.17
N ALA A 24 5.35 10.58 8.88
CA ALA A 24 5.32 10.50 10.33
C ALA A 24 5.14 11.92 10.88
N GLN A 25 4.01 12.15 11.54
CA GLN A 25 3.67 13.45 12.09
C GLN A 25 4.56 13.68 13.32
N ASP A 26 5.30 14.78 13.35
CA ASP A 26 6.08 15.15 14.54
C ASP A 26 5.11 15.36 15.72
N PHE A 27 5.24 14.54 16.77
CA PHE A 27 4.42 14.68 17.97
C PHE A 27 4.98 15.80 18.85
N PHE A 28 4.12 16.75 19.23
CA PHE A 28 4.50 17.90 20.04
C PHE A 28 4.03 17.74 21.49
N VAL A 29 4.97 17.85 22.43
CA VAL A 29 4.69 17.80 23.88
C VAL A 29 4.77 19.21 24.46
N PHE A 30 3.67 19.68 25.03
CA PHE A 30 3.59 20.96 25.73
C PHE A 30 3.83 20.77 27.24
N PRO A 31 4.58 21.69 27.87
CA PRO A 31 4.82 21.63 29.31
C PRO A 31 3.52 21.88 30.08
N ARG A 32 3.39 21.22 31.23
CA ARG A 32 2.36 21.59 32.21
C ARG A 32 2.70 22.94 32.83
N GLN A 33 1.68 23.67 33.28
CA GLN A 33 1.85 25.00 33.84
C GLN A 33 2.87 24.99 35.01
N GLY A 34 3.95 25.76 34.89
CA GLY A 34 5.03 25.82 35.89
C GLY A 34 6.09 24.71 35.83
N GLN A 35 6.05 23.83 34.82
CA GLN A 35 7.06 22.78 34.64
C GLN A 35 8.40 23.35 34.14
N SER A 36 9.53 22.86 34.68
CA SER A 36 10.86 23.23 34.20
C SER A 36 11.16 22.59 32.84
N ASN A 37 12.10 23.18 32.08
CA ASN A 37 12.53 22.62 30.81
C ASN A 37 13.17 21.23 30.99
N GLU A 38 13.94 21.02 32.05
CA GLU A 38 14.59 19.75 32.34
C GLU A 38 13.56 18.64 32.55
N GLN A 39 12.50 18.92 33.31
CA GLN A 39 11.42 17.96 33.53
C GLN A 39 10.67 17.68 32.23
N MET A 40 10.38 18.70 31.43
CA MET A 40 9.74 18.51 30.12
C MET A 40 10.57 17.60 29.20
N GLN A 41 11.90 17.76 29.19
CA GLN A 41 12.78 16.91 28.37
C GLN A 41 12.78 15.46 28.87
N ARG A 42 12.74 15.24 30.18
CA ARG A 42 12.61 13.89 30.78
C ARG A 42 11.28 13.24 30.37
N ASP A 43 10.17 13.94 30.55
CA ASP A 43 8.83 13.46 30.21
C ASP A 43 8.72 13.10 28.71
N LYS A 44 9.34 13.90 27.82
CA LYS A 44 9.40 13.61 26.38
C LYS A 44 10.08 12.27 26.08
N VAL A 45 11.24 12.03 26.69
CA VAL A 45 12.01 10.80 26.48
C VAL A 45 11.27 9.59 27.03
N GLU A 46 10.67 9.70 28.22
CA GLU A 46 9.89 8.62 28.82
C GLU A 46 8.68 8.23 27.95
N CYS A 47 7.94 9.24 27.46
CA CYS A 47 6.79 9.01 26.58
C CYS A 47 7.21 8.32 25.27
N GLN A 48 8.35 8.73 24.69
CA GLN A 48 8.92 8.08 23.50
C GLN A 48 9.33 6.63 23.78
N ILE A 49 9.92 6.32 24.92
CA ILE A 49 10.27 4.94 25.30
C ILE A 49 9.02 4.09 25.45
N TRP A 50 8.01 4.59 26.16
CA TRP A 50 6.75 3.88 26.36
C TRP A 50 6.02 3.62 25.03
N ALA A 51 5.92 4.63 24.16
CA ALA A 51 5.30 4.50 22.85
C ALA A 51 6.02 3.44 21.99
N ARG A 52 7.36 3.40 22.02
CA ARG A 52 8.14 2.36 21.32
C ARG A 52 7.87 0.96 21.86
N GLN A 53 7.76 0.81 23.18
CA GLN A 53 7.44 -0.50 23.79
C GLN A 53 6.04 -0.99 23.42
N GLN A 54 5.06 -0.09 23.30
CA GLN A 54 3.68 -0.45 22.95
C GLN A 54 3.49 -0.75 21.46
N THR A 55 4.15 0.03 20.59
CA THR A 55 3.94 -0.03 19.14
C THR A 55 4.98 -0.85 18.39
N GLY A 56 6.15 -1.08 19.00
CA GLY A 56 7.32 -1.66 18.33
C GLY A 56 7.98 -0.75 17.28
N PHE A 57 7.52 0.49 17.13
CA PHE A 57 7.98 1.43 16.11
C PHE A 57 8.84 2.54 16.72
N ASP A 58 10.08 2.68 16.25
CA ASP A 58 11.01 3.74 16.66
C ASP A 58 11.17 4.77 15.54
N PRO A 59 10.59 5.98 15.65
CA PRO A 59 10.74 7.04 14.64
C PRO A 59 12.16 7.62 14.58
N LEU A 60 12.99 7.39 15.61
CA LEU A 60 14.38 7.82 15.65
C LEU A 60 15.35 6.76 15.13
N GLN A 61 14.88 5.52 14.91
CA GLN A 61 15.68 4.58 14.14
C GLN A 61 15.82 5.13 12.73
N THR A 62 17.08 5.21 12.27
CA THR A 62 17.36 5.42 10.85
C THR A 62 16.53 4.43 10.06
N PRO A 63 15.66 4.87 9.13
CA PRO A 63 14.91 3.96 8.29
C PRO A 63 15.91 3.07 7.58
N THR A 64 16.06 1.83 8.01
CA THR A 64 16.63 0.82 7.13
C THR A 64 15.63 0.74 6.01
N ALA A 65 15.97 1.28 4.84
CA ALA A 65 15.21 1.03 3.65
C ALA A 65 15.10 -0.49 3.54
N SER A 66 13.94 -1.03 3.90
CA SER A 66 13.59 -2.40 3.55
C SER A 66 13.65 -2.38 2.05
N ALA A 67 14.72 -2.93 1.48
CA ALA A 67 14.75 -3.19 0.06
C ALA A 67 13.41 -3.89 -0.26
N PRO A 68 12.65 -3.44 -1.27
CA PRO A 68 11.43 -4.13 -1.64
C PRO A 68 11.76 -5.62 -1.70
N PRO A 69 10.94 -6.50 -1.07
CA PRO A 69 11.27 -7.90 -0.90
C PRO A 69 11.78 -8.41 -2.24
N ALA A 70 13.00 -8.99 -2.25
CA ALA A 70 13.62 -9.44 -3.48
C ALA A 70 12.57 -10.23 -4.24
N ALA A 71 12.20 -9.76 -5.44
CA ALA A 71 11.20 -10.43 -6.25
C ALA A 71 11.72 -11.85 -6.50
N THR A 72 11.27 -12.83 -5.71
CA THR A 72 11.70 -14.24 -5.74
C THR A 72 11.11 -14.97 -6.95
N GLY A 73 10.95 -14.27 -8.05
CA GLY A 73 10.52 -14.79 -9.32
C GLY A 73 10.82 -13.73 -10.37
N SER A 74 11.41 -14.15 -11.49
CA SER A 74 11.44 -13.33 -12.69
C SER A 74 10.02 -12.76 -12.89
N PRO A 75 9.83 -11.46 -13.15
CA PRO A 75 8.51 -10.85 -13.27
C PRO A 75 7.60 -11.67 -14.19
N VAL A 76 8.19 -12.26 -15.23
CA VAL A 76 7.59 -13.19 -16.20
C VAL A 76 6.98 -14.44 -15.54
N GLY A 77 7.64 -15.04 -14.54
CA GLY A 77 7.10 -16.20 -13.82
C GLY A 77 5.91 -15.84 -12.93
N GLY A 78 5.92 -14.64 -12.36
CA GLY A 78 4.82 -14.09 -11.56
C GLY A 78 3.57 -13.86 -12.40
N VAL A 79 3.70 -13.17 -13.55
CA VAL A 79 2.56 -12.94 -14.46
C VAL A 79 2.04 -14.21 -15.12
N ILE A 80 2.90 -15.18 -15.46
CA ILE A 80 2.43 -16.46 -16.01
C ILE A 80 1.66 -17.26 -14.95
N ARG A 81 2.17 -17.31 -13.71
CA ARG A 81 1.49 -18.03 -12.62
C ARG A 81 0.17 -17.35 -12.25
N GLY A 82 0.15 -16.02 -12.19
CA GLY A 82 -1.05 -15.22 -11.96
C GLY A 82 -2.10 -15.47 -13.04
N GLY A 83 -1.73 -15.33 -14.31
CA GLY A 83 -2.65 -15.56 -15.42
C GLY A 83 -3.15 -17.00 -15.51
N ALA A 84 -2.32 -18.00 -15.22
CA ALA A 84 -2.75 -19.40 -15.18
C ALA A 84 -3.73 -19.68 -14.03
N ALA A 85 -3.46 -19.14 -12.84
CA ALA A 85 -4.36 -19.28 -11.68
C ALA A 85 -5.68 -18.54 -11.91
N GLY A 86 -5.61 -17.33 -12.48
CA GLY A 86 -6.76 -16.53 -12.86
C GLY A 86 -7.62 -17.23 -13.91
N ALA A 87 -7.02 -17.87 -14.91
CA ALA A 87 -7.75 -18.66 -15.90
C ALA A 87 -8.54 -19.81 -15.26
N ALA A 88 -7.90 -20.52 -14.32
CA ALA A 88 -8.50 -21.63 -13.60
C ALA A 88 -9.64 -21.18 -12.66
N ALA A 89 -9.55 -19.99 -12.06
CA ALA A 89 -10.67 -19.42 -11.32
C ALA A 89 -11.80 -18.95 -12.27
N GLY A 90 -11.40 -18.38 -13.41
CA GLY A 90 -12.30 -17.85 -14.44
C GLY A 90 -13.15 -18.92 -15.13
N VAL A 91 -12.66 -20.15 -15.29
CA VAL A 91 -13.47 -21.25 -15.83
C VAL A 91 -14.68 -21.57 -14.95
N VAL A 92 -14.55 -21.44 -13.62
CA VAL A 92 -15.66 -21.69 -12.68
C VAL A 92 -16.73 -20.62 -12.84
N GLY A 93 -16.33 -19.34 -12.85
CA GLY A 93 -17.26 -18.22 -13.09
C GLY A 93 -17.87 -18.24 -14.50
N GLY A 94 -17.11 -18.65 -15.50
CA GLY A 94 -17.56 -18.81 -16.88
C GLY A 94 -18.54 -19.97 -17.06
N ALA A 95 -18.37 -21.08 -16.33
CA ALA A 95 -19.32 -22.19 -16.32
C ALA A 95 -20.70 -21.75 -15.78
N ILE A 96 -20.70 -20.89 -14.76
CA ILE A 96 -21.92 -20.29 -14.20
C ILE A 96 -22.54 -19.29 -15.19
N GLY A 97 -21.71 -18.47 -15.85
CA GLY A 97 -22.13 -17.49 -16.85
C GLY A 97 -22.41 -18.05 -18.26
N GLY A 98 -22.37 -19.37 -18.44
CA GLY A 98 -22.67 -20.05 -19.71
C GLY A 98 -21.55 -20.00 -20.77
N ASN A 99 -20.37 -19.47 -20.45
CA ASN A 99 -19.20 -19.52 -21.33
C ASN A 99 -17.88 -19.63 -20.56
N VAL A 100 -17.42 -20.89 -20.45
CA VAL A 100 -16.20 -21.28 -19.74
C VAL A 100 -14.96 -20.60 -20.33
N GLY A 101 -14.84 -20.54 -21.67
CA GLY A 101 -13.67 -19.97 -22.34
C GLY A 101 -13.55 -18.46 -22.16
N ARG A 102 -14.69 -17.74 -22.19
CA ARG A 102 -14.73 -16.30 -21.90
C ARG A 102 -14.41 -16.02 -20.44
N GLY A 103 -14.93 -16.85 -19.52
CA GLY A 103 -14.59 -16.78 -18.10
C GLY A 103 -13.10 -17.01 -17.85
N ALA A 104 -12.51 -18.03 -18.49
CA ALA A 104 -11.08 -18.31 -18.41
C ALA A 104 -10.23 -17.15 -18.93
N ALA A 105 -10.60 -16.58 -20.08
CA ALA A 105 -9.87 -15.46 -20.68
C ALA A 105 -9.93 -14.20 -19.80
N ILE A 106 -11.10 -13.89 -19.23
CA ILE A 106 -11.26 -12.79 -18.28
C ILE A 106 -10.43 -13.06 -17.02
N GLY A 107 -10.54 -14.28 -16.48
CA GLY A 107 -9.79 -14.69 -15.31
C GLY A 107 -8.28 -14.60 -15.50
N ALA A 108 -7.76 -15.02 -16.66
CA ALA A 108 -6.35 -14.96 -17.01
C ALA A 108 -5.82 -13.54 -17.17
N ALA A 109 -6.65 -12.63 -17.69
CA ALA A 109 -6.30 -11.22 -17.84
C ALA A 109 -6.35 -10.46 -16.51
N SER A 110 -7.17 -10.92 -15.56
CA SER A 110 -7.33 -10.31 -14.24
C SER A 110 -6.43 -10.90 -13.14
N GLY A 111 -5.73 -12.00 -13.43
CA GLY A 111 -4.96 -12.80 -12.47
C GLY A 111 -3.45 -12.63 -12.56
#